data_AF-A0A4W2I0L5-F1
#
_entry.id   AF-A0A4W2I0L5-F1
#
_cell.length_a   1.000
_cell.length_b   1.000
_cell.length_c   1.000
_cell.angle_alpha   90.00
_cell.angle_beta   90.00
_cell.angle_gamma   90.00
#
_symmetry.space_group_name_H-M   'P 1'
#
loop_
_entity.id
_entity.type
_entity.pdbx_description
1 polymer ?
#
loop_
_entity_poly.entity_id
_entity_poly.type
_entity_poly.pdbx_seq_one_letter_code
_entity_poly.pdbx_strand_id
1 'polypeptide(L)'
;MAAAALGAAWRALRPASGLLGARPTQTGDARRRASLLSFWGLVPTRAEPLRKKKKVDPKKDQAAKERLKKRIRRLEKATQELIPIEDFITPVKFLNQARQRPPVELPFEESERRALLLKKWSLYKQREHELERAAIASLLEAQREALQELELTAPELHAEATKRDSSLFPFERQGPDYTPPIANYQPPEGRYQDITKVYTQVEFKR
;
A
#
# COMPACT_ATOMS: atom_id res chain seq x y z
N MET A 1 -6.59 1.99 36.95
CA MET A 1 -7.71 2.91 37.23
C MET A 1 -8.87 2.51 36.31
N ALA A 2 -9.53 1.36 36.48
CA ALA A 2 -10.50 0.97 37.52
C ALA A 2 -11.73 1.91 37.59
N ALA A 3 -12.86 1.48 37.03
CA ALA A 3 -14.21 1.79 37.52
C ALA A 3 -15.24 0.79 36.94
N ALA A 4 -15.87 0.03 37.85
CA ALA A 4 -17.12 -0.72 37.70
C ALA A 4 -18.32 0.27 37.61
N ALA A 5 -19.61 -0.04 37.45
CA ALA A 5 -20.46 -1.18 37.84
C ALA A 5 -21.85 -0.99 37.15
N LEU A 6 -22.64 -2.03 36.87
CA LEU A 6 -23.95 -2.43 37.49
C LEU A 6 -24.79 -2.96 36.30
N GLY A 7 -25.56 -4.05 36.30
CA GLY A 7 -26.29 -4.74 37.35
C GLY A 7 -27.80 -4.64 37.04
N ALA A 8 -28.42 -5.67 36.46
CA ALA A 8 -29.88 -5.86 36.49
C ALA A 8 -30.26 -7.33 36.20
N ALA A 9 -30.85 -7.97 37.20
CA ALA A 9 -31.39 -9.32 37.19
C ALA A 9 -32.91 -9.27 36.99
N TRP A 10 -33.48 -10.19 36.20
CA TRP A 10 -34.92 -10.47 36.22
C TRP A 10 -35.14 -11.99 36.24
N ARG A 11 -35.63 -12.47 37.39
CA ARG A 11 -36.26 -13.79 37.55
C ARG A 11 -37.77 -13.60 37.37
N ALA A 12 -38.41 -14.44 36.58
CA ALA A 12 -39.86 -14.60 36.61
C ALA A 12 -40.24 -16.09 36.47
N LEU A 13 -40.64 -16.63 37.62
CA LEU A 13 -41.73 -17.58 37.91
C LEU A 13 -42.16 -18.63 36.85
N ARG A 14 -42.08 -19.89 37.29
CA ARG A 14 -42.87 -21.04 36.79
C ARG A 14 -44.35 -20.90 37.15
N PRO A 15 -45.20 -21.72 36.51
CA PRO A 15 -46.09 -22.60 37.28
C PRO A 15 -45.96 -24.09 36.90
N ALA A 16 -46.27 -24.95 37.87
CA ALA A 16 -46.65 -26.36 37.73
C ALA A 16 -48.16 -26.42 37.37
N SER A 17 -48.85 -27.47 36.92
CA SER A 17 -48.73 -28.93 36.84
C SER A 17 -49.95 -29.44 36.07
N GLY A 18 -49.91 -30.63 35.45
CA GLY A 18 -51.12 -31.33 35.02
C GLY A 18 -50.88 -32.43 33.99
N LEU A 19 -50.75 -33.67 34.47
CA LEU A 19 -50.66 -34.91 33.67
C LEU A 19 -52.04 -35.33 33.16
N LEU A 20 -52.11 -35.93 31.96
CA LEU A 20 -53.03 -37.03 31.61
C LEU A 20 -52.43 -37.80 30.42
N GLY A 21 -52.33 -39.11 30.56
CA GLY A 21 -51.52 -39.98 29.71
C GLY A 21 -52.21 -40.50 28.45
N ALA A 22 -51.39 -41.03 27.54
CA ALA A 22 -51.77 -42.00 26.52
C ALA A 22 -50.58 -42.94 26.25
N ARG A 23 -50.91 -44.21 26.06
CA ARG A 23 -50.06 -45.41 26.18
C ARG A 23 -48.97 -45.54 25.09
N PRO A 24 -47.88 -46.29 25.35
CA PRO A 24 -46.95 -46.70 24.31
C PRO A 24 -47.45 -47.97 23.60
N THR A 25 -47.64 -47.92 22.28
CA THR A 25 -47.70 -49.14 21.48
C THR A 25 -46.31 -49.46 20.97
N GLN A 26 -45.71 -50.48 21.58
CA GLN A 26 -44.66 -51.26 20.95
C GLN A 26 -45.23 -51.87 19.67
N THR A 27 -44.57 -51.66 18.53
CA THR A 27 -44.68 -52.55 17.39
C THR A 27 -43.27 -53.05 17.10
N GLY A 28 -43.04 -54.29 17.50
CA GLY A 28 -41.80 -55.01 17.29
C GLY A 28 -41.54 -55.31 15.81
N ASP A 29 -40.26 -55.60 15.57
CA ASP A 29 -39.71 -56.42 14.50
C ASP A 29 -40.44 -56.48 13.15
N ALA A 30 -39.88 -55.73 12.20
CA ALA A 30 -39.86 -56.15 10.80
C ALA A 30 -38.41 -56.15 10.28
N ARG A 31 -37.57 -57.02 10.85
CA ARG A 31 -36.40 -57.54 10.13
C ARG A 31 -36.89 -58.53 9.07
N ARG A 32 -37.70 -58.04 8.11
CA ARG A 32 -38.16 -58.81 6.94
C ARG A 32 -37.31 -58.41 5.75
N ARG A 33 -36.40 -59.34 5.41
CA ARG A 33 -35.88 -59.67 4.07
C ARG A 33 -36.35 -58.70 2.97
N ALA A 34 -35.47 -57.78 2.56
CA ALA A 34 -35.62 -57.09 1.29
C ALA A 34 -35.60 -58.16 0.17
N SER A 35 -36.76 -58.44 -0.40
CA SER A 35 -36.89 -59.34 -1.55
C SER A 35 -36.19 -58.71 -2.76
N LEU A 36 -35.67 -59.52 -3.69
CA LEU A 36 -35.05 -59.02 -4.93
C LEU A 36 -36.00 -58.14 -5.78
N LEU A 37 -37.31 -58.17 -5.48
CA LEU A 37 -38.35 -57.34 -6.10
C LEU A 37 -38.47 -55.93 -5.49
N SER A 38 -37.89 -55.66 -4.32
CA SER A 38 -37.89 -54.30 -3.73
C SER A 38 -36.80 -53.38 -4.30
N PHE A 39 -36.02 -53.85 -5.27
CA PHE A 39 -34.98 -53.06 -5.94
C PHE A 39 -35.55 -51.81 -6.63
N TRP A 40 -36.74 -51.90 -7.23
CA TRP A 40 -37.40 -50.78 -7.90
C TRP A 40 -37.90 -49.68 -6.96
N GLY A 41 -38.10 -49.98 -5.67
CA GLY A 41 -38.49 -48.99 -4.65
C GLY A 41 -37.32 -48.21 -4.03
N LEU A 42 -36.08 -48.61 -4.33
CA LEU A 42 -34.85 -47.91 -3.90
C LEU A 42 -34.30 -46.96 -4.96
N VAL A 43 -34.84 -47.01 -6.19
CA VAL A 43 -34.46 -46.10 -7.27
C VAL A 43 -35.05 -44.71 -6.96
N PRO A 44 -34.22 -43.67 -6.73
CA PRO A 44 -34.73 -42.35 -6.41
C PRO A 44 -35.53 -41.81 -7.60
N THR A 45 -36.85 -41.88 -7.52
CA THR A 45 -37.72 -41.30 -8.54
C THR A 45 -37.61 -39.77 -8.45
N ARG A 46 -37.56 -39.06 -9.59
CA ARG A 46 -37.53 -37.59 -9.63
C ARG A 46 -38.79 -36.92 -9.02
N ALA A 47 -39.75 -37.72 -8.57
CA ALA A 47 -40.99 -37.30 -7.92
C ALA A 47 -40.91 -37.34 -6.37
N GLU A 48 -39.84 -37.87 -5.77
CA GLU A 48 -39.60 -37.70 -4.33
C GLU A 48 -39.26 -36.24 -4.04
N PRO A 49 -39.83 -35.63 -2.97
CA PRO A 49 -39.56 -34.23 -2.63
C PRO A 49 -38.04 -34.02 -2.51
N LEU A 50 -37.49 -33.16 -3.37
CA LEU A 50 -36.06 -32.91 -3.49
C LEU A 50 -35.44 -32.70 -2.11
N ARG A 51 -34.57 -33.62 -1.67
CA ARG A 51 -33.88 -33.48 -0.39
C ARG A 51 -33.08 -32.17 -0.38
N LYS A 52 -33.39 -31.28 0.56
CA LYS A 52 -32.70 -30.00 0.71
C LYS A 52 -31.19 -30.24 0.84
N LYS A 53 -30.40 -29.63 -0.04
CA LYS A 53 -28.93 -29.66 0.07
C LYS A 53 -28.53 -29.02 1.40
N LYS A 54 -27.75 -29.73 2.21
CA LYS A 54 -27.26 -29.24 3.50
C LYS A 54 -26.28 -28.08 3.25
N LYS A 55 -26.42 -26.99 4.02
CA LYS A 55 -25.44 -25.90 4.04
C LYS A 55 -24.07 -26.43 4.47
N VAL A 56 -23.01 -25.78 3.99
CA VAL A 56 -21.62 -26.14 4.31
C VAL A 56 -21.42 -26.11 5.83
N ASP A 57 -20.69 -27.10 6.34
CA ASP A 57 -20.44 -27.23 7.78
C ASP A 57 -19.62 -26.03 8.28
N PRO A 58 -20.00 -25.40 9.41
CA PRO A 58 -19.28 -24.23 9.94
C PRO A 58 -17.81 -24.52 10.26
N LYS A 59 -17.46 -25.79 10.53
CA LYS A 59 -16.07 -26.25 10.74
C LYS A 59 -15.22 -26.12 9.47
N LYS A 60 -15.79 -26.34 8.28
CA LYS A 60 -15.09 -26.18 7.00
C LYS A 60 -14.79 -24.70 6.73
N ASP A 61 -15.73 -23.83 7.07
CA ASP A 61 -15.57 -22.38 6.94
C ASP A 61 -14.51 -21.84 7.90
N GLN A 62 -14.49 -22.32 9.15
CA GLN A 62 -13.45 -21.98 10.13
C GLN A 62 -12.06 -22.44 9.68
N ALA A 63 -11.93 -23.68 9.20
CA ALA A 63 -10.67 -24.21 8.69
C ALA A 63 -10.17 -23.44 7.45
N ALA A 64 -11.07 -23.00 6.56
CA ALA A 64 -10.72 -22.15 5.43
C ALA A 64 -10.18 -20.79 5.87
N LYS A 65 -10.81 -20.15 6.86
CA LYS A 65 -10.32 -18.88 7.45
C LYS A 65 -8.93 -19.03 8.05
N GLU A 66 -8.67 -20.09 8.81
CA GLU A 66 -7.35 -20.33 9.40
C GLU A 66 -6.25 -20.60 8.36
N ARG A 67 -6.59 -21.31 7.27
CA ARG A 67 -5.67 -21.50 6.13
C ARG A 67 -5.35 -20.19 5.43
N LEU A 68 -6.35 -19.33 5.21
CA LEU A 68 -6.16 -18.00 4.61
C LEU A 68 -5.29 -17.11 5.52
N LYS A 69 -5.57 -17.05 6.82
CA LYS A 69 -4.73 -16.31 7.79
C LYS A 69 -3.27 -16.77 7.74
N LYS A 70 -3.02 -18.09 7.70
CA LYS A 70 -1.66 -18.64 7.58
C LYS A 70 -1.00 -18.26 6.26
N ARG A 71 -1.75 -18.21 5.15
CA ARG A 71 -1.24 -17.80 3.84
C ARG A 71 -0.89 -16.31 3.83
N ILE A 72 -1.76 -15.45 4.37
CA ILE A 72 -1.50 -14.01 4.53
C ILE A 72 -0.25 -13.78 5.37
N ARG A 73 -0.13 -14.43 6.54
CA ARG A 73 1.08 -14.34 7.39
C ARG A 73 2.35 -14.81 6.71
N ARG A 74 2.27 -15.67 5.69
CA ARG A 74 3.43 -16.08 4.89
C ARG A 74 3.79 -15.03 3.84
N LEU A 75 2.79 -14.44 3.19
CA LEU A 75 2.97 -13.36 2.23
C LEU A 75 3.49 -12.08 2.89
N GLU A 76 2.98 -11.73 4.06
CA GLU A 76 3.46 -10.57 4.85
C GLU A 76 4.91 -10.74 5.33
N LYS A 77 5.35 -11.99 5.55
CA LYS A 77 6.73 -12.31 5.91
C LYS A 77 7.66 -12.41 4.71
N ALA A 78 7.13 -12.58 3.50
CA ALA A 78 7.92 -12.61 2.28
C ALA A 78 8.46 -11.20 2.00
N THR A 79 9.73 -11.11 1.62
CA THR A 79 10.35 -9.82 1.26
C THR A 79 9.75 -9.32 -0.04
N GLN A 80 9.27 -8.08 -0.04
CA GLN A 80 8.78 -7.43 -1.25
C GLN A 80 9.98 -7.03 -2.12
N GLU A 81 9.92 -7.39 -3.40
CA GLU A 81 10.88 -6.89 -4.39
C GLU A 81 10.62 -5.41 -4.67
N LEU A 82 11.65 -4.65 -5.04
CA LEU A 82 11.47 -3.26 -5.45
C LEU A 82 11.19 -3.20 -6.95
N ILE A 83 10.33 -2.27 -7.36
CA ILE A 83 10.10 -2.00 -8.78
C ILE A 83 11.42 -1.53 -9.40
N PRO A 84 11.87 -2.12 -10.52
CA PRO A 84 13.13 -1.73 -11.14
C PRO A 84 13.06 -0.30 -11.69
N ILE A 85 14.14 0.45 -11.50
CA ILE A 85 14.29 1.80 -12.07
C ILE A 85 14.86 1.65 -13.49
N GLU A 86 14.02 1.88 -14.51
CA GLU A 86 14.39 1.67 -15.91
C GLU A 86 15.61 2.52 -16.33
N ASP A 87 15.73 3.75 -15.80
CA ASP A 87 16.82 4.68 -16.15
C ASP A 87 18.20 4.24 -15.67
N PHE A 88 18.27 3.48 -14.57
CA PHE A 88 19.55 2.97 -14.05
C PHE A 88 19.99 1.69 -14.74
N ILE A 89 19.05 0.92 -15.30
CA ILE A 89 19.33 -0.37 -15.92
C ILE A 89 19.65 -0.12 -17.40
N THR A 90 20.89 -0.36 -17.80
CA THR A 90 21.28 -0.21 -19.20
C THR A 90 20.49 -1.18 -20.10
N PRO A 91 19.70 -0.70 -21.07
CA PRO A 91 18.99 -1.57 -21.99
C PRO A 91 19.92 -2.44 -22.82
N VAL A 92 19.53 -3.69 -23.07
CA VAL A 92 20.28 -4.67 -23.89
C VAL A 92 20.64 -4.13 -25.28
N LYS A 93 19.82 -3.20 -25.82
CA LYS A 93 20.05 -2.56 -27.12
C LYS A 93 21.40 -1.85 -27.23
N PHE A 94 21.98 -1.38 -26.11
CA PHE A 94 23.27 -0.67 -26.08
C PHE A 94 24.47 -1.59 -25.90
N LEU A 95 24.27 -2.88 -25.59
CA LEU A 95 25.38 -3.85 -25.50
C LEU A 95 25.99 -4.16 -26.87
N ASN A 96 25.21 -3.96 -27.94
CA ASN A 96 25.68 -4.16 -29.31
C ASN A 96 26.67 -3.07 -29.71
N GLN A 97 27.92 -3.47 -29.99
CA GLN A 97 29.00 -2.55 -30.35
C GLN A 97 28.85 -1.91 -31.73
N ALA A 98 27.92 -2.37 -32.56
CA ALA A 98 27.68 -1.84 -33.92
C ALA A 98 27.33 -0.35 -33.96
N ARG A 99 26.84 0.22 -32.84
CA ARG A 99 26.50 1.65 -32.71
C ARG A 99 27.61 2.48 -32.06
N GLN A 100 28.73 1.86 -31.67
CA GLN A 100 29.84 2.58 -31.05
C GLN A 100 30.51 3.48 -32.09
N ARG A 101 30.67 4.75 -31.74
CA ARG A 101 31.47 5.69 -32.53
C ARG A 101 32.94 5.51 -32.14
N PRO A 102 33.88 5.54 -33.10
CA PRO A 102 35.30 5.44 -32.77
C PRO A 102 35.71 6.61 -31.86
N PRO A 103 36.65 6.38 -30.93
CA PRO A 103 37.18 7.46 -30.10
C PRO A 103 37.91 8.48 -30.98
N VAL A 104 37.68 9.76 -30.70
CA VAL A 104 38.36 10.88 -31.38
C VAL A 104 39.52 11.31 -30.51
N GLU A 105 40.72 11.30 -31.07
CA GLU A 105 41.91 11.86 -30.42
C GLU A 105 41.80 13.38 -30.38
N LEU A 106 42.04 13.97 -29.21
CA LEU A 106 41.98 15.42 -29.04
C LEU A 106 43.37 16.01 -29.25
N PRO A 107 43.50 17.12 -30.00
CA PRO A 107 44.76 17.83 -30.09
C PRO A 107 45.12 18.41 -28.71
N PHE A 108 46.42 18.58 -28.48
CA PHE A 108 46.95 19.07 -27.20
C PHE A 108 46.29 20.38 -26.76
N GLU A 109 46.17 21.35 -27.67
CA GLU A 109 45.53 22.65 -27.42
C GLU A 109 44.09 22.53 -26.91
N GLU A 110 43.30 21.60 -27.47
CA GLU A 110 41.93 21.39 -27.01
C GLU A 110 41.88 20.78 -25.61
N SER A 111 42.77 19.83 -25.32
CA SER A 111 42.85 19.19 -24.02
C SER A 111 43.23 20.18 -22.92
N GLU A 112 44.22 21.05 -23.19
CA GLU A 112 44.61 22.13 -22.28
C GLU A 112 43.49 23.15 -22.10
N ARG A 113 42.81 23.55 -23.19
CA ARG A 113 41.67 24.48 -23.12
C ARG A 113 40.57 23.93 -22.19
N ARG A 114 40.25 22.64 -22.33
CA ARG A 114 39.25 21.97 -21.45
C ARG A 114 39.74 21.92 -20.01
N ALA A 115 41.00 21.58 -19.77
CA ALA A 115 41.56 21.55 -18.42
C ALA A 115 41.53 22.93 -17.72
N LEU A 116 41.91 23.99 -18.44
CA LEU A 116 41.85 25.37 -17.93
C LEU A 116 40.41 25.81 -17.66
N LEU A 117 39.46 25.45 -18.53
CA LEU A 117 38.04 25.71 -18.32
C LEU A 117 37.52 25.04 -17.05
N LEU A 118 37.86 23.76 -16.83
CA LEU A 118 37.42 23.01 -15.65
C LEU A 118 38.02 23.59 -14.35
N LYS A 119 39.27 24.06 -14.37
CA LYS A 119 39.88 24.78 -13.24
C LYS A 119 39.10 26.05 -12.89
N LYS A 120 38.78 26.86 -13.91
CA LYS A 120 37.97 28.09 -13.74
C LYS A 120 36.56 27.77 -13.24
N TRP A 121 35.95 26.73 -13.79
CA TRP A 121 34.61 26.27 -13.39
C TRP A 121 34.57 25.82 -11.93
N SER A 122 35.58 25.05 -11.49
CA SER A 122 35.71 24.63 -10.10
C SER A 122 35.75 25.83 -9.14
N LEU A 123 36.61 26.81 -9.44
CA LEU A 123 36.71 28.03 -8.65
C LEU A 123 35.39 28.83 -8.65
N TYR A 124 34.71 28.91 -9.80
CA TYR A 124 33.43 29.58 -9.93
C TYR A 124 32.35 28.92 -9.05
N LYS A 125 32.19 27.59 -9.14
CA LYS A 125 31.22 26.85 -8.31
C LYS A 125 31.54 26.91 -6.82
N GLN A 126 32.83 26.94 -6.46
CA GLN A 126 33.24 27.17 -5.08
C GLN A 126 32.74 28.53 -4.57
N ARG A 127 32.92 29.61 -5.34
CA ARG A 127 32.45 30.95 -4.97
C ARG A 127 30.93 31.04 -4.85
N GLU A 128 30.18 30.46 -5.80
CA GLU A 128 28.72 30.37 -5.69
C GLU A 128 28.31 29.69 -4.37
N HIS A 129 28.94 28.56 -4.05
CA HIS A 129 28.64 27.83 -2.82
C HIS A 129 29.03 28.60 -1.54
N GLU A 130 30.13 29.35 -1.54
CA GLU A 130 30.50 30.24 -0.44
C GLU A 130 29.47 31.36 -0.23
N LEU A 131 28.98 31.97 -1.31
CA LEU A 131 27.94 33.00 -1.24
C LEU A 131 26.61 32.44 -0.73
N GLU A 132 26.17 31.29 -1.24
CA GLU A 132 24.95 30.63 -0.77
C GLU A 132 25.04 30.26 0.72
N ARG A 133 26.18 29.71 1.16
CA ARG A 133 26.40 29.39 2.58
C ARG A 133 26.38 30.63 3.46
N ALA A 134 27.02 31.72 3.02
CA ALA A 134 27.02 32.98 3.76
C ALA A 134 25.60 33.55 3.88
N ALA A 135 24.81 33.52 2.80
CA ALA A 135 23.42 33.98 2.81
C ALA A 135 22.54 33.15 3.75
N ILE A 136 22.68 31.82 3.73
CA ILE A 136 21.96 30.92 4.65
C ILE A 136 22.36 31.20 6.10
N ALA A 137 23.65 31.38 6.36
CA ALA A 137 24.15 31.69 7.71
C ALA A 137 23.56 33.02 8.22
N SER A 138 23.58 34.08 7.41
CA SER A 138 23.01 35.38 7.79
C SER A 138 21.50 35.30 8.04
N LEU A 139 20.76 34.52 7.25
CA LEU A 139 19.32 34.32 7.45
C LEU A 139 19.04 33.57 8.76
N LEU A 140 19.85 32.58 9.10
CA LEU A 140 19.72 31.82 10.35
C LEU A 140 20.11 32.66 11.58
N GLU A 141 21.14 33.48 11.49
CA GLU A 141 21.53 34.42 12.56
C GLU A 141 20.41 35.42 12.82
N ALA A 142 19.90 36.08 11.78
CA ALA A 142 18.78 37.01 11.90
C ALA A 142 17.52 36.35 12.47
N GLN A 143 17.21 35.11 12.07
CA GLN A 143 16.09 34.35 12.64
C GLN A 143 16.28 34.09 14.14
N ARG A 144 17.50 33.74 14.58
CA ARG A 144 17.80 33.46 15.99
C ARG A 144 17.71 34.72 16.84
N GLU A 145 18.30 35.82 16.38
CA GLU A 145 18.24 37.12 17.07
C GLU A 145 16.79 37.57 17.23
N ALA A 146 15.99 37.50 16.15
CA ALA A 146 14.57 37.85 16.21
C ALA A 146 13.78 36.99 17.21
N LEU A 147 14.09 35.69 17.33
CA LEU A 147 13.44 34.82 18.33
C LEU A 147 13.88 35.13 19.76
N GLN A 148 15.15 35.48 19.98
CA GLN A 148 15.66 35.89 21.30
C GLN A 148 15.00 37.19 21.76
N GLU A 149 14.88 38.18 20.87
CA GLU A 149 14.17 39.43 21.18
C GLU A 149 12.68 39.19 21.44
N LEU A 150 12.04 38.29 20.69
CA LEU A 150 10.65 37.91 20.88
C LEU A 150 10.42 37.22 22.23
N GLU A 151 11.35 36.39 22.67
CA GLU A 151 11.26 35.70 23.98
C GLU A 151 11.30 36.71 25.15
N LEU A 152 12.15 37.74 25.05
CA LEU A 152 12.24 38.79 26.07
C LEU A 152 11.02 39.72 26.11
N THR A 153 10.39 39.96 24.96
CA THR A 153 9.28 40.91 24.84
C THR A 153 7.90 40.25 25.04
N ALA A 154 7.70 39.05 24.49
CA ALA A 154 6.41 38.34 24.48
C ALA A 154 6.59 36.80 24.45
N PRO A 155 6.72 36.15 25.62
CA PRO A 155 6.99 34.70 25.69
C PRO A 155 5.85 33.83 25.13
N GLU A 156 4.60 34.31 25.17
CA GLU A 156 3.45 33.60 24.60
C GLU A 156 3.56 33.46 23.08
N LEU A 157 3.94 34.55 22.39
CA LEU A 157 4.14 34.55 20.94
C LEU A 157 5.36 33.73 20.52
N HIS A 158 6.43 33.76 21.32
CA HIS A 158 7.59 32.90 21.10
C HIS A 158 7.20 31.40 21.14
N ALA A 159 6.36 31.01 22.10
CA ALA A 159 5.86 29.64 22.21
C ALA A 159 4.98 29.23 21.01
N GLU A 160 4.29 30.17 20.37
CA GLU A 160 3.56 29.92 19.13
C GLU A 160 4.46 29.86 17.90
N ALA A 161 5.38 30.82 17.74
CA ALA A 161 6.30 30.90 16.61
C ALA A 161 7.23 29.67 16.50
N THR A 162 7.53 29.03 17.63
CA THR A 162 8.36 27.82 17.67
C THR A 162 7.60 26.55 17.23
N LYS A 163 6.26 26.58 17.22
CA LYS A 163 5.46 25.43 16.79
C LYS A 163 5.66 25.20 15.29
N ARG A 164 5.71 23.92 14.90
CA ARG A 164 5.76 23.55 13.48
C ARG A 164 4.41 23.80 12.84
N ASP A 165 4.43 24.39 11.65
CA ASP A 165 3.23 24.52 10.83
C ASP A 165 2.85 23.17 10.22
N SER A 166 1.66 22.68 10.56
CA SER A 166 1.11 21.45 9.99
C SER A 166 0.74 21.56 8.52
N SER A 167 0.57 22.78 7.99
CA SER A 167 0.20 23.03 6.60
C SER A 167 1.39 23.04 5.63
N LEU A 168 2.62 22.99 6.15
CA LEU A 168 3.83 23.04 5.33
C LEU A 168 3.98 21.82 4.41
N PHE A 169 3.41 20.66 4.78
CA PHE A 169 3.50 19.45 3.98
C PHE A 169 2.10 18.95 3.59
N PRO A 170 1.86 18.60 2.30
CA PRO A 170 2.83 18.53 1.19
C PRO A 170 3.13 19.90 0.55
N PHE A 171 4.43 20.23 0.40
CA PHE A 171 4.88 21.42 -0.33
C PHE A 171 5.16 21.08 -1.79
N GLU A 172 4.44 21.70 -2.71
CA GLU A 172 4.63 21.53 -4.17
C GLU A 172 5.13 22.84 -4.79
N ARG A 173 6.19 22.74 -5.59
CA ARG A 173 6.73 23.87 -6.36
C ARG A 173 7.23 23.38 -7.70
N GLN A 174 6.74 23.99 -8.78
CA GLN A 174 7.25 23.77 -10.12
C GLN A 174 8.51 24.63 -10.34
N GLY A 175 9.48 24.09 -11.08
CA GLY A 175 10.67 24.84 -11.48
C GLY A 175 10.33 25.96 -12.46
N PRO A 176 11.25 26.92 -12.68
CA PRO A 176 11.05 27.96 -13.69
C PRO A 176 11.06 27.36 -15.10
N ASP A 177 10.16 27.85 -15.95
CA ASP A 177 10.17 27.53 -17.38
C ASP A 177 11.25 28.33 -18.13
N TYR A 178 11.71 27.80 -19.27
CA TYR A 178 12.63 28.54 -20.14
C TYR A 178 11.97 29.79 -20.75
N THR A 179 10.67 29.71 -21.03
CA THR A 179 9.87 30.79 -21.62
C THR A 179 8.53 30.87 -20.91
N PRO A 180 8.04 32.07 -20.54
CA PRO A 180 6.74 32.20 -19.89
C PRO A 180 5.59 31.79 -20.83
N PRO A 181 4.43 31.42 -20.28
CA PRO A 181 3.27 31.02 -21.07
C PRO A 181 2.75 32.18 -21.93
N ILE A 182 2.33 31.85 -23.16
CA ILE A 182 1.69 32.80 -24.08
C ILE A 182 0.20 32.87 -23.77
N ALA A 183 -0.35 34.08 -23.63
CA ALA A 183 -1.78 34.28 -23.42
C ALA A 183 -2.60 33.79 -24.63
N ASN A 184 -3.70 33.08 -24.36
CA ASN A 184 -4.64 32.55 -25.37
C ASN A 184 -4.04 31.54 -26.37
N TYR A 185 -2.95 30.87 -26.03
CA TYR A 185 -2.44 29.78 -26.85
C TYR A 185 -3.43 28.59 -26.86
N GLN A 186 -3.85 28.17 -28.05
CA GLN A 186 -4.70 26.99 -28.23
C GLN A 186 -3.85 25.81 -28.70
N PRO A 187 -3.54 24.83 -27.83
CA PRO A 187 -2.79 23.65 -28.23
C PRO A 187 -3.63 22.74 -29.14
N PRO A 188 -3.00 21.94 -30.02
CA PRO A 188 -3.70 20.95 -30.81
C PRO A 188 -4.28 19.82 -29.96
N GLU A 189 -5.35 19.19 -30.44
CA GLU A 189 -5.96 18.04 -29.76
C GLU A 189 -5.08 16.78 -29.85
N GLY A 190 -5.07 15.99 -28.78
CA GLY A 190 -4.31 14.75 -28.68
C GLY A 190 -4.86 13.80 -27.60
N ARG A 191 -4.36 12.56 -27.58
CA ARG A 191 -4.71 11.56 -26.55
C ARG A 191 -3.47 11.13 -25.80
N TYR A 192 -3.54 11.15 -24.46
CA TYR A 192 -2.53 10.59 -23.60
C TYR A 192 -2.85 9.10 -23.34
N GLN A 193 -1.87 8.22 -23.60
CA GLN A 193 -1.95 6.80 -23.25
C GLN A 193 -0.80 6.48 -22.32
N ASP A 194 -1.11 6.03 -21.11
CA ASP A 194 -0.11 5.57 -20.17
C ASP A 194 0.42 4.20 -20.60
N ILE A 195 1.72 4.13 -20.85
CA ILE A 195 2.45 2.92 -21.27
C ILE A 195 3.44 2.45 -20.18
N THR A 196 3.29 2.95 -18.95
CA THR A 196 4.12 2.52 -17.81
C THR A 196 3.96 1.02 -17.56
N LYS A 197 5.09 0.33 -17.41
CA LYS A 197 5.09 -1.12 -17.18
C LYS A 197 4.73 -1.41 -15.73
N VAL A 198 3.69 -2.22 -15.53
CA VAL A 198 3.31 -2.71 -14.20
C VAL A 198 4.14 -3.95 -13.87
N TYR A 199 4.94 -3.86 -12.81
CA TYR A 199 5.75 -4.97 -12.31
C TYR A 199 5.00 -5.68 -11.17
N THR A 200 4.65 -6.95 -11.37
CA THR A 200 3.94 -7.75 -10.36
C THR A 200 4.84 -8.83 -9.78
N GLN A 201 4.90 -8.90 -8.45
CA GLN A 201 5.52 -10.00 -7.73
C GLN A 201 4.56 -11.17 -7.69
N VAL A 202 4.74 -12.11 -8.61
CA VAL A 202 4.08 -13.41 -8.53
C VAL A 202 5.11 -14.35 -7.93
N GLU A 203 4.92 -14.78 -6.68
CA GLU A 203 5.77 -15.79 -6.05
C GLU A 203 5.85 -17.02 -6.98
N PHE A 204 6.91 -17.14 -7.79
CA PHE A 204 7.22 -18.36 -8.51
C PHE A 204 7.78 -19.34 -7.47
N LYS A 205 6.86 -19.99 -6.76
CA LYS A 205 7.18 -21.13 -5.91
C LYS A 205 7.72 -22.24 -6.81
N ARG A 206 9.03 -22.46 -6.75
CA ARG A 206 9.59 -23.79 -7.00
C ARG A 206 9.40 -24.63 -5.74
#